data_AF-A0A6G4V0M8-F1
#
_entry.id   AF-A0A6G4V0M8-F1
#
_cell.length_a   1.000
_cell.length_b   1.000
_cell.length_c   1.000
_cell.angle_alpha   90.00
_cell.angle_beta   90.00
_cell.angle_gamma   90.00
#
_symmetry.space_group_name_H-M   'P 1'
#
loop_
_entity.id
_entity.type
_entity.pdbx_description
1 polymer ?
#
loop_
_entity_poly.entity_id
_entity_poly.type
_entity_poly.pdbx_seq_one_letter_code
_entity_poly.pdbx_strand_id
1 'polypeptide(L)'
;MKFDMGSTTLSDLGKSTVGSSDDLGTLITWLILAAEPLEGKFNGSGKVAFDSFKTRADEITAALNGSLSAILGGQSGMDEAFGTGDLEQGDNANQNMGLANFDAARFGAR
;
A
#
# COMPACT_ATOMS: atom_id res chain seq x y z
N MET A 1 7.19 9.32 18.96
CA MET A 1 7.79 10.11 17.86
C MET A 1 8.41 9.26 16.75
N LYS A 2 9.19 8.20 17.02
CA LYS A 2 9.79 7.37 15.94
C LYS A 2 8.79 6.43 15.24
N PHE A 3 7.83 5.87 15.99
CA PHE A 3 6.76 5.02 15.45
C PHE A 3 5.68 5.84 14.72
N ASP A 4 5.34 7.02 15.24
CA ASP A 4 4.40 7.99 14.65
C ASP A 4 4.90 8.59 13.31
N MET A 5 6.22 8.73 13.16
CA MET A 5 6.82 9.11 11.87
C MET A 5 6.66 8.01 10.81
N GLY A 6 6.66 6.74 11.22
CA GLY A 6 6.51 5.58 10.35
C GLY A 6 5.09 5.45 9.77
N SER A 7 4.07 5.60 10.61
CA SER A 7 2.66 5.56 10.17
C SER A 7 2.34 6.70 9.20
N THR A 8 2.81 7.92 9.47
CA THR A 8 2.61 9.06 8.59
C THR A 8 3.30 8.85 7.23
N THR A 9 4.55 8.35 7.24
CA THR A 9 5.31 8.08 6.01
C THR A 9 4.67 6.97 5.17
N LEU A 10 4.16 5.91 5.81
CA LEU A 10 3.45 4.83 5.12
C LEU A 10 2.11 5.32 4.53
N SER A 11 1.36 6.14 5.27
CA SER A 11 0.12 6.74 4.79
C SER A 11 0.35 7.64 3.58
N ASP A 12 1.39 8.47 3.59
CA ASP A 12 1.74 9.35 2.48
C ASP A 12 2.24 8.57 1.26
N LEU A 13 3.04 7.52 1.48
CA LEU A 13 3.46 6.60 0.42
C LEU A 13 2.24 5.88 -0.18
N GLY A 14 1.29 5.45 0.63
CA GLY A 14 0.04 4.83 0.19
C GLY A 14 -0.78 5.78 -0.70
N LYS A 15 -0.99 7.03 -0.26
CA LYS A 15 -1.67 8.06 -1.07
C LYS A 15 -0.98 8.34 -2.40
N SER A 16 0.35 8.49 -2.39
CA SER A 16 1.12 8.71 -3.61
C SER A 16 1.01 7.53 -4.56
N THR A 17 1.03 6.31 -4.01
CA THR A 17 0.91 5.07 -4.77
C THR A 17 -0.47 4.98 -5.44
N VAL A 18 -1.56 5.24 -4.71
CA VAL A 18 -2.92 5.28 -5.27
C VAL A 18 -3.03 6.34 -6.38
N GLY A 19 -2.59 7.57 -6.11
CA GLY A 19 -2.67 8.65 -7.10
C GLY A 19 -1.91 8.35 -8.39
N SER A 20 -0.68 7.83 -8.28
CA SER A 20 0.11 7.42 -9.46
C SER A 20 -0.53 6.26 -10.22
N SER A 21 -1.32 5.42 -9.56
CA SER A 21 -1.98 4.26 -10.17
C SER A 21 -3.20 4.65 -10.98
N ASP A 22 -4.03 5.51 -10.42
CA ASP A 22 -5.19 6.07 -11.11
C ASP A 22 -4.75 6.85 -12.36
N ASP A 23 -3.66 7.62 -12.24
CA ASP A 23 -3.04 8.30 -13.39
C ASP A 23 -2.54 7.31 -14.44
N LEU A 24 -1.84 6.24 -14.04
CA LEU A 24 -1.33 5.24 -14.98
C LEU A 24 -2.46 4.50 -15.72
N GLY A 25 -3.51 4.08 -15.00
CA GLY A 25 -4.69 3.46 -15.60
C GLY A 25 -5.42 4.39 -16.56
N THR A 26 -5.54 5.67 -16.20
CA THR A 26 -6.12 6.71 -17.06
C THR A 26 -5.29 6.89 -18.33
N LEU A 27 -3.96 7.01 -18.21
CA LEU A 27 -3.04 7.16 -19.34
C LEU A 27 -3.09 5.96 -20.28
N ILE A 28 -3.18 4.73 -19.77
CA ILE A 28 -3.31 3.53 -20.61
C ILE A 28 -4.65 3.52 -21.35
N THR A 29 -5.74 3.89 -20.67
CA THR A 29 -7.06 4.00 -21.32
C THR A 29 -7.04 5.04 -22.45
N TRP A 30 -6.40 6.19 -22.20
CA TRP A 30 -6.24 7.24 -23.20
C TRP A 30 -5.37 6.79 -24.37
N LEU A 31 -4.33 6.01 -24.10
CA LEU A 31 -3.47 5.42 -25.13
C LEU A 31 -4.25 4.44 -26.01
N ILE A 32 -5.12 3.59 -25.44
CA ILE A 32 -5.98 2.69 -26.21
C ILE A 32 -6.99 3.48 -27.06
N LEU A 33 -7.64 4.50 -26.49
CA LEU A 33 -8.58 5.36 -27.23
C LEU A 33 -7.91 6.15 -28.36
N ALA A 34 -6.70 6.66 -28.13
CA ALA A 34 -5.92 7.34 -29.16
C ALA A 34 -5.48 6.38 -30.28
N ALA A 35 -5.39 5.09 -29.96
CA ALA A 35 -4.97 4.04 -30.87
C ALA A 35 -6.14 3.48 -31.71
N GLU A 36 -7.40 3.53 -31.24
CA GLU A 36 -8.60 3.03 -31.98
C GLU A 36 -8.72 3.51 -33.43
N PRO A 37 -8.50 4.81 -33.76
CA PRO A 37 -8.58 5.29 -35.15
C PRO A 37 -7.53 4.68 -36.08
N LEU A 38 -6.48 4.07 -35.51
CA LEU A 38 -5.40 3.42 -36.26
C LEU A 38 -5.74 1.95 -36.57
N GLU A 39 -6.62 1.29 -35.82
CA GLU A 39 -7.01 -0.10 -36.04
C GLU A 39 -7.59 -0.31 -37.45
N GLY A 40 -8.42 0.62 -37.93
CA GLY A 40 -8.97 0.61 -39.28
C GLY A 40 -7.98 1.02 -40.38
N LYS A 41 -6.79 1.50 -40.03
CA LYS A 41 -5.72 1.88 -40.96
C LYS A 41 -4.65 0.80 -41.11
N PHE A 42 -4.57 -0.13 -40.17
CA PHE A 42 -3.63 -1.25 -40.23
C PHE A 42 -4.27 -2.47 -40.88
N ASN A 43 -3.57 -3.07 -41.86
CA ASN A 43 -3.96 -4.33 -42.50
C ASN A 43 -2.84 -5.37 -42.35
N GLY A 44 -3.19 -6.65 -42.29
CA GLY A 44 -2.22 -7.75 -42.19
C GLY A 44 -1.41 -7.71 -40.90
N SER A 45 -0.07 -7.76 -41.01
CA SER A 45 0.86 -7.80 -39.87
C SER A 45 0.77 -6.58 -38.95
N GLY A 46 0.38 -5.41 -39.47
CA GLY A 46 0.19 -4.20 -38.67
C GLY A 46 -0.97 -4.33 -37.68
N LYS A 47 -2.07 -4.99 -38.09
CA LYS A 47 -3.22 -5.25 -37.21
C LYS A 47 -2.83 -6.22 -36.09
N VAL A 48 -2.11 -7.29 -36.42
CA VAL A 48 -1.64 -8.28 -35.44
C VAL A 48 -0.74 -7.63 -34.37
N ALA A 49 0.16 -6.73 -34.79
CA ALA A 49 1.03 -5.99 -33.86
C ALA A 49 0.22 -5.05 -32.96
N PHE A 50 -0.80 -4.38 -33.52
CA PHE A 50 -1.70 -3.51 -32.79
C PHE A 50 -2.54 -4.26 -31.75
N ASP A 51 -3.14 -5.39 -32.15
CA ASP A 51 -3.91 -6.25 -31.26
C ASP A 51 -3.04 -6.76 -30.11
N SER A 52 -1.80 -7.19 -30.42
CA SER A 52 -0.82 -7.62 -29.42
C SER A 52 -0.43 -6.50 -28.46
N PHE A 53 -0.31 -5.27 -28.96
CA PHE A 53 -0.03 -4.10 -28.13
C PHE A 53 -1.18 -3.84 -27.15
N LYS A 54 -2.43 -3.87 -27.63
CA LYS A 54 -3.62 -3.68 -26.80
C LYS A 54 -3.72 -4.74 -25.70
N THR A 55 -3.57 -6.02 -26.04
CA THR A 55 -3.57 -7.12 -25.06
C THR A 55 -2.49 -6.93 -23.99
N ARG A 56 -1.26 -6.56 -24.38
CA ARG A 56 -0.18 -6.30 -23.42
C ARG A 56 -0.47 -5.10 -22.53
N ALA A 57 -1.08 -4.05 -23.08
CA ALA A 57 -1.47 -2.87 -22.31
C ALA A 57 -2.52 -3.22 -21.24
N ASP A 58 -3.52 -4.05 -21.60
CA ASP A 58 -4.54 -4.54 -20.67
C ASP A 58 -3.92 -5.42 -19.57
N GLU A 59 -3.03 -6.35 -19.95
CA GLU A 59 -2.31 -7.22 -19.00
C GLU A 59 -1.45 -6.43 -18.01
N ILE A 60 -0.68 -5.45 -18.51
CA ILE A 60 0.15 -4.59 -17.67
C ILE A 60 -0.72 -3.78 -16.71
N THR A 61 -1.85 -3.24 -17.19
CA THR A 61 -2.80 -2.50 -16.34
C THR A 61 -3.34 -3.38 -15.22
N ALA A 62 -3.77 -4.60 -15.55
CA ALA A 62 -4.30 -5.54 -14.57
C ALA A 62 -3.24 -5.96 -13.55
N ALA A 63 -2.01 -6.25 -14.00
CA ALA A 63 -0.91 -6.62 -13.12
C ALA A 63 -0.48 -5.47 -12.21
N LEU A 64 -0.47 -4.23 -12.72
CA LEU A 64 -0.20 -3.03 -11.95
C LEU A 64 -1.25 -2.90 -10.85
N ASN A 65 -2.54 -2.89 -11.20
CA ASN A 65 -3.65 -2.78 -10.25
C ASN A 65 -3.62 -3.87 -9.18
N GLY A 66 -3.33 -5.12 -9.56
CA GLY A 66 -3.17 -6.22 -8.61
C GLY A 66 -2.01 -6.01 -7.63
N SER A 67 -0.85 -5.59 -8.14
CA SER A 67 0.33 -5.29 -7.32
C SER A 67 0.08 -4.15 -6.33
N LEU A 68 -0.66 -3.13 -6.77
CA LEU A 68 -1.02 -1.97 -5.96
C LEU A 68 -2.02 -2.33 -4.86
N SER A 69 -3.04 -3.13 -5.19
CA SER A 69 -3.96 -3.66 -4.20
C SER A 69 -3.23 -4.49 -3.13
N ALA A 70 -2.23 -5.28 -3.53
CA ALA A 70 -1.38 -6.02 -2.59
C ALA A 70 -0.54 -5.09 -1.70
N ILE A 71 0.04 -4.02 -2.25
CA ILE A 71 0.78 -3.01 -1.46
C ILE A 71 -0.14 -2.33 -0.45
N LEU A 72 -1.33 -1.91 -0.85
CA LEU A 72 -2.31 -1.27 0.04
C LEU A 72 -2.76 -2.22 1.15
N GLY A 73 -3.02 -3.49 0.81
CA GLY A 73 -3.32 -4.53 1.80
C GLY A 73 -2.17 -4.73 2.78
N GLY A 74 -0.93 -4.78 2.30
CA GLY A 74 0.27 -4.89 3.13
C GLY A 74 0.49 -3.68 4.03
N GLN A 75 0.25 -2.47 3.53
CA GLN A 75 0.31 -1.23 4.33
C GLN A 75 -0.74 -1.22 5.43
N SER A 76 -1.99 -1.56 5.11
CA SER A 76 -3.06 -1.67 6.11
C SER A 76 -2.72 -2.71 7.18
N GLY A 77 -2.18 -3.87 6.77
CA GLY A 77 -1.78 -4.91 7.72
C GLY A 77 -0.61 -4.48 8.61
N MET A 78 0.34 -3.71 8.08
CA MET A 78 1.42 -3.11 8.89
C MET A 78 0.87 -2.08 9.88
N ASP A 79 -0.01 -1.17 9.46
CA ASP A 79 -0.62 -0.18 10.36
C ASP A 79 -1.39 -0.85 11.51
N GLU A 80 -2.15 -1.91 11.20
CA GLU A 80 -2.85 -2.71 12.21
C GLU A 80 -1.87 -3.42 13.15
N ALA A 81 -0.82 -4.04 12.63
CA ALA A 81 0.20 -4.71 13.43
C ALA A 81 0.96 -3.76 14.37
N PHE A 82 1.29 -2.55 13.90
CA PHE A 82 1.93 -1.53 14.74
C PHE A 82 0.97 -0.99 15.80
N GLY A 83 -0.28 -0.69 15.45
CA GLY A 83 -1.27 -0.18 16.40
C GLY A 83 -1.62 -1.20 17.49
N THR A 84 -1.82 -2.46 17.11
CA THR A 84 -2.11 -3.55 18.06
C THR A 84 -0.91 -3.88 18.93
N GLY A 85 0.30 -3.93 18.37
CA GLY A 85 1.52 -4.19 19.12
C GLY A 85 1.84 -3.13 20.16
N ASP A 86 1.60 -1.84 19.88
CA ASP A 86 1.82 -0.75 20.84
C ASP A 86 0.85 -0.84 22.03
N LEU A 87 -0.43 -1.13 21.75
CA LEU A 87 -1.44 -1.37 22.79
C LEU A 87 -1.07 -2.58 23.67
N GLU A 88 -0.70 -3.69 23.04
CA GLU A 88 -0.34 -4.93 23.74
C GLU A 88 0.94 -4.75 24.59
N GLN A 89 1.92 -4.00 24.08
CA GLN A 89 3.12 -3.65 24.83
C GLN A 89 2.79 -2.73 26.02
N GLY A 90 1.90 -1.75 25.83
CA GLY A 90 1.43 -0.86 26.89
C GLY A 90 0.69 -1.60 27.99
N ASP A 91 -0.22 -2.51 27.63
CA ASP A 91 -0.96 -3.33 28.58
C ASP A 91 -0.05 -4.28 29.35
N ASN A 92 0.89 -4.94 28.67
CA ASN A 92 1.90 -5.79 29.32
C ASN A 92 2.79 -4.99 30.28
N ALA A 93 3.20 -3.77 29.90
CA ALA A 93 3.97 -2.90 30.77
C ALA A 93 3.16 -2.48 32.01
N ASN A 94 1.90 -2.09 31.83
CA ASN A 94 1.01 -1.71 32.94
C ASN A 94 0.74 -2.88 33.89
N GLN A 95 0.51 -4.09 33.35
CA GLN A 95 0.35 -5.30 34.17
C GLN A 95 1.62 -5.61 34.96
N ASN A 96 2.79 -5.59 34.30
CA ASN A 96 4.07 -5.84 34.97
C ASN A 96 4.40 -4.75 36.00
N MET A 97 4.02 -3.50 35.75
CA MET A 97 4.12 -2.43 36.75
C MET A 97 3.18 -2.67 37.94
N GLY A 98 1.94 -3.11 37.70
CA GLY A 98 1.00 -3.47 38.78
C GLY A 98 1.47 -4.66 39.63
N LEU A 99 2.23 -5.58 39.01
CA LEU A 99 2.87 -6.71 39.71
C LEU A 99 4.19 -6.32 40.40
N ALA A 100 4.81 -5.21 39.99
CA ALA A 100 6.00 -4.69 40.66
C ALA A 100 5.60 -4.19 42.06
N ASN A 101 6.11 -4.84 43.09
CA ASN A 101 5.81 -4.52 44.48
C ASN A 101 6.49 -3.19 44.90
N PHE A 102 5.84 -2.06 44.63
CA PHE A 102 6.30 -0.74 45.04
C PHE A 102 6.25 -0.53 46.57
N ASP A 103 5.46 -1.34 47.30
CA ASP A 103 5.40 -1.30 48.77
C ASP A 103 6.68 -1.86 49.43
N ALA A 104 7.38 -2.80 48.79
CA ALA A 104 8.70 -3.25 49.26
C ALA A 104 9.81 -2.19 49.09
N ALA A 105 9.56 -1.14 48.30
CA ALA A 105 10.48 -0.02 48.05
C ALA A 105 10.20 1.20 48.94
N ARG A 106 9.25 1.14 49.88
CA ARG A 106 9.08 2.18 50.91
C ARG A 106 10.38 2.26 51.73
N PHE A 107 11.13 3.34 51.56
CA PHE A 107 12.23 3.74 52.45
C PHE A 107 11.68 4.14 53.83
N GLY A 108 11.17 3.16 54.57
CA GLY A 108 10.54 3.32 55.87
C GLY A 108 10.92 2.18 56.79
N ALA A 109 12.22 1.96 56.99
CA ALA A 109 12.72 1.15 58.11
C ALA A 109 14.19 1.49 58.41
N ARG A 110 14.39 2.62 59.08
CA ARG A 110 15.24 2.77 60.28
C ARG A 110 15.08 4.17 60.84
#